data_AF-A0A4Y2EBR9-F1
#
_entry.id   AF-A0A4Y2EBR9-F1
#
_cell.length_a   1.000
_cell.length_b   1.000
_cell.length_c   1.000
_cell.angle_alpha   90.00
_cell.angle_beta   90.00
_cell.angle_gamma   90.00
#
_symmetry.space_group_name_H-M   'P 1'
#
loop_
_entity.id
_entity.type
_entity.pdbx_description
1 polymer ?
#
loop_
_entity_poly.entity_id
_entity_poly.type
_entity_poly.pdbx_seq_one_letter_code
_entity_poly.pdbx_strand_id
1 'polypeptide(L)'
;METDISMKVLTTEDPWSSSEVQKAQLEDPAIRPVLEKKLNSGNRPFWQEIATESPATKRYWALWDSLHLKDSVLYRKWESDVRNSCR
;
A
#
# COMPACT_ATOMS: atom_id res chain seq x y z
N MET A 1 -40.31 8.88 21.00
CA MET A 1 -39.41 7.86 21.58
C MET A 1 -38.25 7.74 20.61
N GLU A 2 -37.17 8.47 20.88
CA GLU A 2 -35.97 8.50 20.03
C GLU A 2 -34.96 7.57 20.68
N THR A 3 -34.66 6.45 20.02
CA THR A 3 -33.64 5.51 20.49
C THR A 3 -32.29 6.02 20.04
N ASP A 4 -31.49 6.47 21.00
CA ASP A 4 -30.10 6.86 20.86
C ASP A 4 -29.26 5.64 20.46
N ILE A 5 -28.91 5.55 19.17
CA ILE A 5 -28.03 4.50 18.66
C ILE A 5 -26.60 4.93 18.95
N SER A 6 -26.09 4.49 20.10
CA SER A 6 -24.67 4.62 20.44
C SER A 6 -23.87 3.66 19.55
N MET A 7 -23.34 4.17 18.43
CA MET A 7 -22.36 3.47 17.60
C MET A 7 -21.10 3.21 18.44
N LYS A 8 -20.97 1.99 18.97
CA LYS A 8 -19.72 1.52 19.53
C LYS A 8 -18.75 1.30 18.39
N VAL A 9 -17.79 2.21 18.24
CA VAL A 9 -16.66 2.05 17.32
C VAL A 9 -15.92 0.79 17.74
N LEU A 10 -16.06 -0.27 16.96
CA LEU A 10 -15.23 -1.46 17.05
C LEU A 10 -13.87 -1.08 16.46
N THR A 11 -12.95 -0.64 17.31
CA THR A 11 -11.53 -0.60 16.98
C THR A 11 -11.06 -2.05 16.88
N THR A 12 -11.14 -2.61 15.68
CA THR A 12 -10.42 -3.85 15.36
C THR A 12 -8.95 -3.45 15.28
N GLU A 13 -8.25 -3.58 16.41
CA GLU A 13 -6.80 -3.56 16.44
C GLU A 13 -6.34 -4.57 15.38
N ASP A 14 -5.60 -4.11 14.36
CA ASP A 14 -5.04 -5.02 13.37
C ASP A 14 -4.17 -6.05 14.13
N PRO A 15 -4.39 -7.36 13.96
CA PRO A 15 -3.72 -8.37 14.78
C PRO A 15 -2.21 -8.39 14.55
N TRP A 16 -1.70 -7.72 13.51
CA TRP A 16 -0.30 -7.71 13.14
C TRP A 16 0.32 -6.34 13.41
N SER A 17 1.49 -6.36 14.03
CA SER A 17 2.29 -5.16 14.20
C SER A 17 2.87 -4.68 12.86
N SER A 18 3.11 -3.37 12.72
CA SER A 18 3.74 -2.81 11.51
C SER A 18 5.08 -3.46 11.17
N SER A 19 5.84 -3.90 12.18
CA SER A 19 7.11 -4.60 11.98
C SER A 19 6.93 -6.01 11.40
N GLU A 20 5.89 -6.74 11.81
CA GLU A 20 5.55 -8.05 11.23
C GLU A 20 5.13 -7.91 9.76
N VAL A 21 4.30 -6.91 9.45
CA VAL A 21 3.88 -6.61 8.07
C VAL A 21 5.08 -6.19 7.22
N GLN A 22 5.93 -5.30 7.73
CA GLN A 22 7.14 -4.87 7.02
C GLN A 22 8.06 -6.06 6.72
N LYS A 23 8.27 -6.93 7.71
CA LYS A 23 9.10 -8.13 7.55
C LYS A 23 8.52 -9.05 6.47
N ALA A 24 7.21 -9.30 6.49
CA ALA A 24 6.56 -10.13 5.49
C ALA A 24 6.69 -9.53 4.07
N GLN A 25 6.59 -8.20 3.92
CA GLN A 25 6.79 -7.52 2.64
C GLN A 25 8.24 -7.60 2.14
N LEU A 26 9.22 -7.58 3.05
CA LEU A 26 10.63 -7.78 2.71
C LEU A 26 10.96 -9.24 2.37
N GLU A 27 10.22 -10.20 2.91
CA GLU A 27 10.37 -11.62 2.57
C GLU A 27 9.70 -11.97 1.22
N ASP A 28 8.69 -11.20 0.79
CA ASP A 28 8.04 -11.38 -0.50
C ASP A 28 8.95 -10.91 -1.66
N PRO A 29 9.38 -11.80 -2.58
CA PRO A 29 10.28 -11.45 -3.67
C PRO A 29 9.68 -10.51 -4.73
N ALA A 30 8.36 -10.42 -4.83
CA ALA A 30 7.67 -9.50 -5.73
C ALA A 30 7.50 -8.09 -5.12
N ILE A 31 7.37 -8.00 -3.80
CA ILE A 31 7.17 -6.73 -3.08
C ILE A 31 8.49 -6.11 -2.65
N ARG A 32 9.45 -6.90 -2.17
CA ARG A 32 10.74 -6.43 -1.65
C ARG A 32 11.42 -5.41 -2.58
N PRO A 33 11.59 -5.65 -3.89
CA PRO A 33 12.28 -4.70 -4.76
C PRO A 33 11.57 -3.34 -4.84
N VAL A 34 10.23 -3.34 -4.81
CA VAL A 34 9.44 -2.10 -4.86
C VAL A 34 9.53 -1.36 -3.53
N LEU A 35 9.44 -2.08 -2.40
CA LEU A 35 9.58 -1.52 -1.07
C LEU A 35 10.97 -0.88 -0.86
N GLU A 36 12.04 -1.60 -1.19
CA GLU A 36 13.42 -1.09 -1.07
C GLU A 36 13.62 0.17 -1.92
N LYS A 37 13.16 0.20 -3.17
CA LYS A 37 13.27 1.39 -4.02
C LYS A 37 12.51 2.56 -3.43
N LYS A 38 11.31 2.32 -2.87
CA LYS A 38 10.48 3.37 -2.28
C LYS A 38 11.10 3.95 -1.00
N LEU A 39 11.75 3.11 -0.20
CA LEU A 39 12.50 3.52 1.00
C LEU A 39 13.77 4.32 0.65
N ASN A 40 14.48 3.95 -0.41
CA ASN A 40 15.78 4.53 -0.74
C ASN A 40 15.69 5.89 -1.44
N SER A 41 14.83 6.04 -2.45
CA SER A 41 14.83 7.22 -3.31
C SER A 41 13.51 7.98 -3.38
N GLY A 42 12.39 7.38 -2.94
CA GLY A 42 11.04 7.92 -3.09
C GLY A 42 10.54 8.09 -4.54
N ASN A 43 11.47 8.20 -5.49
CA ASN A 43 11.24 8.35 -6.92
C ASN A 43 10.98 7.01 -7.59
N ARG A 44 10.12 7.04 -8.61
CA ARG A 44 9.81 5.86 -9.42
C ARG A 44 11.07 5.39 -10.15
N PRO A 45 11.50 4.12 -9.98
CA PRO A 45 12.67 3.61 -10.68
C PRO A 45 12.41 3.54 -12.19
N PHE A 46 13.47 3.61 -12.98
CA PHE A 46 13.34 3.54 -14.43
C PHE A 46 12.89 2.15 -14.88
N TRP A 47 12.25 2.08 -16.05
CA TRP A 47 11.77 0.81 -16.60
C TRP A 47 12.89 -0.23 -16.72
N GLN A 48 14.09 0.18 -17.13
CA GLN A 48 15.26 -0.70 -17.29
C GLN A 48 15.67 -1.38 -15.99
N GLU A 49 15.49 -0.71 -14.84
CA GLU A 49 15.79 -1.28 -13.52
C GLU A 49 14.80 -2.38 -13.09
N ILE A 50 13.59 -2.39 -13.66
CA ILE A 50 12.50 -3.32 -13.29
C ILE A 50 12.21 -4.32 -14.42
N ALA A 51 12.77 -4.13 -15.62
CA ALA A 51 12.52 -4.96 -16.78
C ALA A 51 12.95 -6.43 -16.59
N THR A 52 13.96 -6.69 -15.76
CA THR A 52 14.44 -8.04 -15.42
C THR A 52 13.70 -8.67 -14.25
N GLU A 53 12.92 -7.88 -13.50
CA GLU A 53 12.18 -8.34 -12.34
C GLU A 53 10.96 -9.20 -12.74
N SER A 54 10.39 -9.87 -11.73
CA SER A 54 9.23 -10.72 -11.91
C SER A 54 8.02 -9.95 -12.50
N PRO A 55 7.11 -10.63 -13.21
CA PRO A 55 5.87 -10.01 -13.66
C PRO A 55 5.04 -9.38 -12.54
N ALA A 56 5.09 -9.95 -11.33
CA ALA A 56 4.39 -9.39 -10.17
C ALA A 56 5.03 -8.08 -9.70
N THR A 57 6.35 -8.01 -9.62
CA THR A 57 7.10 -6.78 -9.31
C THR A 57 6.77 -5.66 -10.31
N LYS A 58 6.72 -5.98 -11.60
CA LYS A 58 6.34 -5.04 -12.67
C LYS A 58 4.92 -4.48 -12.49
N ARG A 59 3.97 -5.30 -12.01
CA ARG A 59 2.61 -4.83 -11.70
C ARG A 59 2.61 -3.84 -10.54
N TYR A 60 3.37 -4.10 -9.48
CA TYR A 60 3.52 -3.14 -8.38
C TYR A 60 4.21 -1.85 -8.82
N TRP A 61 5.22 -1.95 -9.69
CA TRP A 61 5.85 -0.78 -10.30
C TRP A 61 4.87 0.05 -11.16
N ALA A 62 3.96 -0.60 -11.89
CA ALA A 62 2.92 0.10 -12.65
C ALA A 62 1.98 0.88 -11.71
N LEU A 63 1.75 0.38 -10.49
CA LEU A 63 0.95 1.01 -9.44
C LEU A 63 1.74 2.01 -8.57
N TRP A 64 2.98 2.36 -8.94
CA TRP A 64 3.90 3.13 -8.09
C TRP A 64 3.25 4.37 -7.46
N ASP A 65 2.52 5.15 -8.25
CA ASP A 65 1.93 6.43 -7.82
C ASP A 65 0.78 6.24 -6.81
N SER A 66 0.15 5.06 -6.82
CA SER A 66 -0.86 4.67 -5.83
C SER A 66 -0.25 4.05 -4.57
N LEU A 67 1.03 3.67 -4.59
CA LEU A 67 1.72 3.10 -3.44
C LEU A 67 2.26 4.22 -2.54
N HIS A 68 2.20 4.05 -1.22
CA HIS A 68 2.78 4.97 -0.25
C HIS A 68 3.36 4.21 0.93
N LEU A 69 4.29 4.83 1.65
CA LEU A 69 4.86 4.28 2.87
C LEU A 69 4.17 4.88 4.08
N LYS A 70 3.89 4.03 5.07
CA LYS A 70 3.52 4.44 6.42
C LYS A 70 4.24 3.51 7.39
N ASP A 71 5.04 4.09 8.28
CA ASP A 71 5.87 3.34 9.24
C ASP A 71 6.73 2.25 8.58
N SER A 72 7.30 2.57 7.40
CA SER A 72 8.08 1.65 6.55
C SER A 72 7.33 0.46 5.96
N VAL A 73 6.01 0.41 6.09
CA VAL A 73 5.12 -0.56 5.44
C VAL A 73 4.56 0.04 4.15
N LEU A 74 4.54 -0.75 3.09
CA LEU A 74 3.98 -0.37 1.79
C LEU A 74 2.46 -0.53 1.80
N TYR A 75 1.75 0.56 1.55
CA TYR A 75 0.30 0.60 1.41
C TYR A 75 -0.10 0.99 0.00
N ARG A 76 -1.20 0.41 -0.48
CA ARG A 76 -1.87 0.83 -1.71
C ARG A 76 -3.01 1.78 -1.36
N LYS A 77 -2.96 2.99 -1.88
CA LYS A 77 -4.10 3.89 -1.91
C LYS A 77 -5.08 3.37 -2.96
N TRP A 78 -6.33 3.18 -2.55
CA TRP A 78 -7.44 2.97 -3.47
C TRP A 78 -7.96 4.35 -3.91
N GLU A 79 -8.25 4.52 -5.19
CA GLU A 79 -9.06 5.65 -5.63
C GLU A 79 -10.46 5.43 -5.07
N SER A 80 -10.92 6.34 -4.20
CA SER A 80 -12.30 6.34 -3.74
C SER A 80 -13.22 6.60 -4.93
N ASP A 81 -14.30 5.83 -5.06
CA ASP A 81 -15.40 5.98 -6.02
C ASP A 81 -16.19 7.30 -5.87
N VAL A 82 -15.59 8.38 -5.39
CA VAL A 82 -16.17 9.73 -5.51
C VAL A 82 -16.00 10.15 -6.96
N ARG A 83 -16.76 9.48 -7.84
CA ARG A 83 -17.28 10.05 -9.07
C ARG A 83 -17.78 11.43 -8.67
N ASN A 84 -17.11 12.48 -9.14
CA ASN A 84 -17.70 13.81 -9.15
C ASN A 84 -19.02 13.69 -9.92
N SER A 85 -20.09 13.50 -9.16
CA SER A 85 -21.46 13.44 -9.62
C SER A 85 -21.85 14.87 -9.98
N CYS A 86 -22.02 15.08 -11.28
CA CYS A 86 -22.74 16.19 -11.91
C CYS A 86 -22.10 17.57 -11.82
N ARG A 87 -21.68 18.08 -12.98
CA ARG A 87 -22.05 19.43 -13.38
C ARG A 87 -22.43 19.43 -14.86
#